data_AF-A0A2H6N610-F1
#
_entry.id   AF-A0A2H6N610-F1
#
_cell.length_a   1.000
_cell.length_b   1.000
_cell.length_c   1.000
_cell.angle_alpha   90.00
_cell.angle_beta   90.00
_cell.angle_gamma   90.00
#
_symmetry.space_group_name_H-M   'P 1'
#
loop_
_entity.id
_entity.type
_entity.pdbx_description
1 polymer ?
#
loop_
_entity_poly.entity_id
_entity_poly.type
_entity_poly.pdbx_seq_one_letter_code
_entity_poly.pdbx_strand_id
1 'polypeptide(L)'
;SYFLLDHVGFGHLTKQLMDLADGRVVLALEGGHDLTAICDASEACVSALLGLELEQLDQALLQQKPNSNAIATLENVIEIQSKHWNSVKSSAAIVGCSLLEAQKGEAEEAETVNAMASLSVDTEQGKADCGVRSVEEPMEAEPVL
;
A
#
# COMPACT_ATOMS: atom_id res chain seq x y z
N SER A 1 -14.65 5.50 -29.49
CA SER A 1 -14.26 5.70 -28.09
C SER A 1 -12.77 5.96 -28.04
N TYR A 2 -12.37 7.21 -27.84
CA TYR A 2 -10.99 7.53 -27.50
C TYR A 2 -10.88 7.37 -25.98
N PHE A 3 -10.00 6.47 -25.52
CA PHE A 3 -9.62 6.45 -24.10
C PHE A 3 -8.90 7.77 -23.82
N LEU A 4 -9.47 8.60 -22.94
CA LEU A 4 -8.83 9.81 -22.42
C LEU A 4 -7.91 9.40 -21.26
N LEU A 5 -6.81 8.72 -21.59
CA LEU A 5 -5.71 8.64 -20.63
C LEU A 5 -4.80 9.81 -20.95
N ASP A 6 -4.88 10.83 -20.09
CA ASP A 6 -4.07 12.02 -20.23
C ASP A 6 -2.58 11.67 -20.00
N HIS A 7 -1.68 12.41 -20.64
CA HIS A 7 -0.24 12.21 -20.53
C HIS A 7 0.26 12.23 -19.08
N VAL A 8 -0.33 13.09 -18.24
CA VAL A 8 -0.09 13.16 -16.79
C VAL A 8 -0.33 11.81 -16.11
N GLY A 9 -1.36 11.07 -16.52
CA GLY A 9 -1.69 9.75 -15.98
C GLY A 9 -0.58 8.71 -16.21
N PHE A 10 0.08 8.74 -17.38
CA PHE A 10 1.21 7.83 -17.67
C PHE A 10 2.42 8.11 -16.77
N GLY A 11 2.68 9.38 -16.43
CA GLY A 11 3.71 9.74 -15.46
C GLY A 11 3.43 9.13 -14.08
N HIS A 12 2.21 9.28 -13.57
CA HIS A 12 1.82 8.71 -12.26
C HIS A 12 1.83 7.18 -12.23
N LEU A 13 1.40 6.52 -13.32
CA LEU A 13 1.51 5.06 -13.44
C LEU A 13 2.97 4.60 -13.45
N THR A 14 3.84 5.32 -14.17
CA THR A 14 5.29 5.04 -14.19
C THR A 14 5.90 5.17 -12.81
N LYS A 15 5.55 6.25 -12.08
CA LYS A 15 6.01 6.45 -10.70
C LYS A 15 5.58 5.30 -9.78
N GLN A 16 4.34 4.83 -9.87
CA GLN A 16 3.88 3.67 -9.09
C GLN A 16 4.68 2.39 -9.41
N LEU A 17 5.09 2.19 -10.67
CA LEU A 17 5.94 1.04 -11.02
C LEU A 17 7.35 1.15 -10.44
N MET A 18 7.87 2.36 -10.23
CA MET A 18 9.20 2.57 -9.66
C MET A 18 9.29 2.20 -8.17
N ASP A 19 8.17 2.12 -7.46
CA ASP A 19 8.13 1.61 -6.07
C ASP A 19 8.36 0.09 -6.00
N LEU A 20 8.33 -0.60 -7.15
CA LEU A 20 8.54 -2.04 -7.27
C LEU A 20 9.97 -2.35 -7.73
N ALA A 21 10.43 -3.56 -7.40
CA ALA A 21 11.72 -4.11 -7.85
C ALA A 21 12.91 -3.14 -7.67
N ASP A 22 12.87 -2.29 -6.63
CA ASP A 22 13.92 -1.31 -6.32
C ASP A 22 14.21 -0.37 -7.50
N GLY A 23 13.13 0.16 -8.11
CA GLY A 23 13.19 1.16 -9.17
C GLY A 23 13.69 0.67 -10.52
N ARG A 24 13.97 -0.63 -10.68
CA ARG A 24 14.47 -1.21 -11.94
C ARG A 24 13.34 -1.39 -12.96
N VAL A 25 12.96 -0.30 -13.61
CA VAL A 25 11.89 -0.23 -14.61
C VAL A 25 12.47 0.16 -15.97
N VAL A 26 12.04 -0.53 -17.03
CA VAL A 26 12.29 -0.16 -18.42
C VAL A 26 10.96 -0.11 -19.14
N LEU A 27 10.66 1.00 -19.80
CA LEU A 27 9.47 1.16 -20.63
C LEU A 27 9.82 0.96 -22.10
N ALA A 28 9.02 0.17 -22.81
CA ALA A 28 9.14 -0.05 -24.25
C ALA A 28 7.88 0.45 -24.95
N LEU A 29 8.05 1.32 -25.96
CA LEU A 29 6.94 1.84 -26.74
C LEU A 29 6.38 0.73 -27.65
N GLU A 30 5.11 0.39 -27.49
CA GLU A 30 4.43 -0.61 -28.32
C GLU A 30 3.62 0.02 -29.45
N GLY A 31 2.75 0.98 -29.13
CA GLY A 31 1.82 1.59 -30.07
C GLY A 31 1.45 3.03 -29.72
N GLY A 32 0.57 3.61 -30.52
CA GLY A 32 0.17 5.01 -30.46
C GLY A 32 -0.02 5.54 -31.88
N HIS A 33 -1.08 6.32 -32.09
CA HIS A 33 -1.40 6.84 -33.42
C HIS A 33 -1.18 8.35 -33.54
N ASP A 34 -1.46 9.07 -32.47
CA ASP A 34 -1.28 10.51 -32.41
C ASP A 34 0.13 10.83 -31.91
N LEU A 35 0.94 11.45 -32.77
CA LEU A 35 2.34 11.73 -32.45
C LEU A 35 2.47 12.68 -31.27
N THR A 36 1.56 13.65 -31.14
CA THR A 36 1.54 14.59 -30.01
C THR A 36 1.27 13.85 -28.70
N ALA A 37 0.22 13.04 -28.64
CA ALA A 37 -0.10 12.24 -27.46
C ALA A 37 1.03 11.28 -27.07
N ILE A 38 1.73 10.68 -28.05
CA ILE A 38 2.89 9.83 -27.77
C ILE A 38 4.03 10.66 -27.18
N CYS A 39 4.33 11.84 -27.74
CA CYS A 39 5.39 12.72 -27.24
C CYS A 39 5.07 13.19 -25.81
N ASP A 40 3.86 13.68 -25.56
CA ASP A 40 3.44 14.19 -24.25
C ASP A 40 3.48 13.07 -23.19
N ALA A 41 2.96 11.88 -23.52
CA ALA A 41 3.04 10.72 -22.61
C ALA A 41 4.48 10.25 -22.38
N SER A 42 5.33 10.27 -23.42
CA SER A 42 6.75 9.90 -23.31
C SER A 42 7.51 10.88 -22.42
N GLU A 43 7.24 12.18 -22.54
CA GLU A 43 7.82 13.22 -21.69
C GLU A 43 7.42 13.00 -20.22
N ALA A 44 6.14 12.74 -19.94
CA ALA A 44 5.66 12.47 -18.59
C ALA A 44 6.30 11.20 -17.99
N CYS A 45 6.41 10.11 -18.76
CA CYS A 45 7.08 8.88 -18.34
C CYS A 45 8.57 9.09 -18.04
N VAL A 46 9.31 9.79 -18.92
CA VAL A 46 10.73 10.06 -18.73
C VAL A 46 10.95 10.98 -17.53
N SER A 47 10.08 11.97 -17.33
CA SER A 47 10.11 12.84 -16.15
C SER A 47 9.95 12.03 -14.85
N ALA A 48 9.03 11.06 -14.82
CA ALA A 48 8.87 10.15 -13.69
C ALA A 48 10.15 9.32 -13.44
N LEU A 49 10.71 8.72 -14.50
CA LEU A 49 11.93 7.90 -14.41
C LEU A 49 13.15 8.68 -13.91
N LEU A 50 13.23 9.97 -14.22
CA LEU A 50 14.26 10.88 -13.72
C LEU A 50 14.02 11.35 -12.28
N GLY A 51 12.89 10.96 -11.67
CA GLY A 51 12.51 11.39 -10.32
C GLY A 51 12.10 12.86 -10.23
N LEU A 52 11.70 13.47 -11.35
CA LEU A 52 11.19 14.83 -11.36
C LEU A 52 9.81 14.90 -10.71
N GLU A 53 9.45 16.08 -10.21
CA GLU A 53 8.10 16.34 -9.74
C GLU A 53 7.12 16.26 -10.92
N LEU A 54 6.09 15.44 -10.77
CA LEU A 54 5.07 15.26 -11.80
C LEU A 54 3.97 16.31 -11.66
N GLU A 55 3.39 16.68 -12.79
CA GLU A 55 2.19 17.51 -12.81
C GLU A 55 1.08 16.88 -11.96
N GLN A 56 0.39 17.72 -11.18
CA GLN A 56 -0.68 17.28 -10.32
C GLN A 56 -1.90 16.88 -11.15
N LEU A 57 -2.54 15.78 -10.77
CA LEU A 57 -3.80 15.39 -11.36
C LEU A 57 -4.90 16.41 -11.04
N ASP A 58 -5.77 16.69 -12.00
CA ASP A 58 -6.91 17.59 -11.79
C ASP A 58 -7.78 17.10 -10.63
N GLN A 59 -8.18 18.03 -9.76
CA GLN A 59 -9.04 17.75 -8.60
C GLN A 59 -10.37 17.09 -9.01
N ALA A 60 -10.93 17.47 -10.16
CA ALA A 60 -12.13 16.84 -10.67
C ALA A 60 -11.90 15.35 -10.98
N LEU A 61 -10.74 15.01 -11.56
CA LEU A 61 -10.37 13.62 -11.87
C LEU A 61 -10.10 12.80 -10.60
N LEU A 62 -9.48 13.40 -9.59
CA LEU A 62 -9.21 12.75 -8.30
C LEU A 62 -10.49 12.36 -7.55
N GLN A 63 -11.58 13.14 -7.73
CA GLN A 63 -12.90 12.87 -7.15
C GLN A 63 -13.80 12.03 -8.07
N GLN A 64 -13.41 11.84 -9.33
CA GLN A 64 -14.19 11.10 -10.30
C GLN A 64 -14.17 9.61 -9.97
N LYS A 65 -15.37 9.01 -9.89
CA LYS A 65 -15.51 7.56 -9.78
C LYS A 65 -15.26 6.90 -11.13
N PRO A 66 -14.67 5.69 -11.15
CA PRO A 66 -14.60 4.90 -12.36
C PRO A 66 -16.00 4.70 -12.96
N ASN A 67 -16.11 4.67 -14.28
CA ASN A 67 -17.40 4.44 -14.93
C ASN A 67 -17.89 2.99 -14.65
N SER A 68 -19.19 2.75 -14.80
CA SER A 68 -19.81 1.45 -14.48
C SER A 68 -19.22 0.28 -15.27
N ASN A 69 -18.79 0.51 -16.52
CA ASN A 69 -18.17 -0.55 -17.33
C ASN A 69 -16.77 -0.91 -16.80
N ALA A 70 -16.00 0.08 -16.35
CA ALA A 70 -14.70 -0.13 -15.72
C ALA A 70 -14.85 -0.89 -14.39
N ILE A 71 -15.82 -0.49 -13.55
CA ILE A 71 -16.15 -1.18 -12.30
C ILE A 71 -16.50 -2.65 -12.57
N ALA A 72 -17.46 -2.93 -13.46
CA ALA A 72 -17.87 -4.29 -13.78
C ALA A 72 -16.71 -5.14 -14.35
N THR A 73 -15.83 -4.53 -15.14
CA THR A 73 -14.64 -5.22 -15.67
C THR A 73 -13.66 -5.56 -14.56
N LEU A 74 -13.40 -4.62 -13.64
CA LEU A 74 -12.50 -4.83 -12.51
C LEU A 74 -13.04 -5.87 -11.53
N GLU A 75 -14.35 -5.85 -11.23
CA GLU A 75 -15.02 -6.85 -10.40
C GLU A 75 -14.85 -8.27 -10.98
N ASN A 76 -15.04 -8.43 -12.30
CA ASN A 76 -14.84 -9.71 -12.98
C ASN A 76 -13.38 -10.18 -12.90
N VAL A 77 -12.42 -9.26 -13.12
CA VAL A 77 -10.98 -9.58 -12.98
C VAL A 77 -10.66 -10.03 -11.55
N ILE A 78 -11.20 -9.35 -10.53
CA ILE A 78 -11.01 -9.70 -9.13
C ILE A 78 -11.63 -11.07 -8.81
N GLU A 79 -12.84 -11.36 -9.29
CA GLU A 79 -13.49 -12.65 -9.10
C GLU A 79 -12.62 -13.80 -9.61
N ILE A 80 -12.04 -13.63 -10.81
CA ILE A 80 -11.18 -14.64 -11.43
C ILE A 80 -9.84 -14.76 -10.70
N GLN A 81 -9.17 -13.63 -10.46
CA GLN A 81 -7.79 -13.61 -9.95
C GLN A 81 -7.68 -13.84 -8.44
N SER A 82 -8.73 -13.59 -7.67
CA SER A 82 -8.76 -13.82 -6.22
C SER A 82 -8.50 -15.29 -5.83
N LYS A 83 -8.72 -16.23 -6.75
CA LYS A 83 -8.41 -17.66 -6.58
C LYS A 83 -6.90 -17.92 -6.50
N HIS A 84 -6.11 -17.03 -7.08
CA HIS A 84 -4.66 -17.18 -7.22
C HIS A 84 -3.89 -16.16 -6.36
N TRP A 85 -4.45 -14.97 -6.15
CA TRP A 85 -3.78 -13.85 -5.48
C TRP A 85 -4.64 -13.29 -4.34
N ASN A 86 -4.18 -13.45 -3.10
CA ASN A 86 -4.91 -12.91 -1.94
C ASN A 86 -4.90 -11.38 -1.89
N SER A 87 -3.84 -10.74 -2.39
CA SER A 87 -3.73 -9.27 -2.46
C SER A 87 -4.81 -8.61 -3.30
N VAL A 88 -5.38 -9.33 -4.28
CA VAL A 88 -6.44 -8.80 -5.16
C VAL A 88 -7.80 -8.77 -4.46
N LYS A 89 -7.99 -9.55 -3.38
CA LYS A 89 -9.26 -9.61 -2.64
C LYS A 89 -9.57 -8.30 -1.92
N SER A 90 -8.56 -7.64 -1.35
CA SER A 90 -8.74 -6.35 -0.68
C SER A 90 -9.16 -5.25 -1.66
N SER A 91 -8.73 -5.33 -2.92
CA SER A 91 -9.11 -4.36 -3.95
C SER A 91 -10.62 -4.30 -4.19
N ALA A 92 -11.36 -5.39 -3.95
CA ALA A 92 -12.82 -5.43 -4.15
C ALA A 92 -13.58 -4.33 -3.39
N ALA A 93 -13.07 -3.92 -2.22
CA ALA A 93 -13.70 -2.89 -1.40
C ALA A 93 -13.61 -1.48 -2.01
N ILE A 94 -12.62 -1.22 -2.87
CA ILE A 94 -12.28 0.12 -3.35
C ILE A 94 -12.50 0.33 -4.86
N VAL A 95 -12.86 -0.69 -5.63
CA VAL A 95 -13.04 -0.60 -7.10
C VAL A 95 -14.01 0.50 -7.53
N GLY A 96 -15.05 0.78 -6.74
CA GLY A 96 -16.05 1.81 -7.04
C GLY A 96 -15.74 3.19 -6.45
N CYS A 97 -14.65 3.32 -5.71
CA CYS A 97 -14.25 4.57 -5.06
C CYS A 97 -13.49 5.47 -6.03
N SER A 98 -13.56 6.78 -5.82
CA SER A 98 -12.60 7.71 -6.42
C SER A 98 -11.23 7.59 -5.72
N LEU A 99 -10.19 8.18 -6.31
CA LEU A 99 -8.85 8.09 -5.71
C LEU A 99 -8.82 8.72 -4.30
N LEU A 100 -9.47 9.87 -4.11
CA LEU A 100 -9.50 10.52 -2.78
C LEU A 100 -10.31 9.72 -1.76
N GLU A 101 -11.42 9.11 -2.17
CA GLU A 101 -12.20 8.25 -1.28
C GLU A 101 -11.38 7.02 -0.84
N ALA A 102 -10.66 6.39 -1.77
CA ALA A 102 -9.82 5.24 -1.47
C ALA A 102 -8.67 5.60 -0.51
N GLN A 103 -7.94 6.68 -0.79
CA GLN A 103 -6.85 7.16 0.08
C GLN A 103 -7.34 7.53 1.49
N LYS A 104 -8.52 8.15 1.58
CA LYS A 104 -9.12 8.47 2.87
C LYS A 104 -9.46 7.21 3.66
N GLY A 105 -10.04 6.20 3.00
CA GLY A 105 -10.35 4.91 3.63
C GLY A 105 -9.10 4.21 4.17
N GLU A 106 -8.00 4.23 3.41
CA GLU A 106 -6.72 3.66 3.84
C GLU A 106 -6.14 4.38 5.07
N ALA A 107 -6.23 5.72 5.11
CA ALA A 107 -5.77 6.50 6.25
C ALA A 107 -6.58 6.21 7.52
N GLU A 108 -7.92 6.17 7.41
CA GLU A 108 -8.81 5.84 8.53
C GLU A 108 -8.56 4.42 9.03
N GLU A 109 -8.38 3.43 8.14
CA GLU A 109 -8.04 2.06 8.53
C GLU A 109 -6.70 2.02 9.27
N ALA A 110 -5.66 2.66 8.74
CA ALA A 110 -4.35 2.71 9.39
C ALA A 110 -4.39 3.38 10.78
N GLU A 111 -5.17 4.46 10.94
CA GLU A 111 -5.39 5.12 12.23
C GLU A 111 -6.07 4.19 13.23
N THR A 112 -7.10 3.45 12.81
CA THR A 112 -7.78 2.49 13.68
C THR A 112 -6.86 1.35 14.13
N VAL A 113 -6.04 0.82 13.22
CA VAL A 113 -5.06 -0.23 13.53
C VAL A 113 -4.02 0.28 14.52
N ASN A 114 -3.51 1.51 14.32
CA ASN A 114 -2.55 2.12 15.23
C ASN A 114 -3.14 2.36 16.64
N ALA A 115 -4.40 2.80 16.71
CA ALA A 115 -5.11 2.95 17.98
C ALA A 115 -5.29 1.60 18.70
N MET A 116 -5.64 0.53 17.98
CA MET A 116 -5.76 -0.82 18.57
C MET A 116 -4.41 -1.38 19.04
N ALA A 117 -3.33 -1.15 18.29
CA ALA A 117 -1.99 -1.55 18.70
C ALA A 117 -1.56 -0.86 20.02
N SER A 118 -1.95 0.40 20.20
CA SER A 118 -1.67 1.18 21.41
C SER A 118 -2.36 0.62 22.66
N LEU A 119 -3.48 -0.11 22.51
CA LEU A 119 -4.20 -0.75 23.61
C LEU A 119 -3.63 -2.12 23.99
N SER A 120 -2.77 -2.72 23.17
CA SER A 120 -2.29 -4.10 23.32
C SER A 120 -1.10 -4.26 24.28
N VAL A 121 -0.72 -3.21 25.01
CA VAL A 121 0.43 -3.20 25.92
C VAL A 121 -0.02 -2.84 27.34
N ASP A 122 -0.69 -3.75 28.04
CA ASP A 122 -0.85 -3.71 29.50
C ASP A 122 -1.30 -5.07 30.05
N THR A 123 -0.45 -6.09 29.94
CA THR A 123 -0.58 -7.33 30.71
C THR A 123 0.78 -7.98 30.95
N GLU A 124 1.66 -7.33 31.73
CA GLU A 124 2.64 -7.98 32.63
C GLU A 124 3.30 -6.94 33.57
N GLN A 125 2.52 -6.39 34.50
CA GLN A 125 3.07 -5.87 35.76
C GLN A 125 2.28 -6.43 36.95
N GLY A 126 2.21 -7.76 37.00
CA GLY A 126 1.64 -8.51 38.11
C GLY A 126 2.72 -9.04 39.05
N LYS A 127 2.92 -8.33 40.17
CA LYS A 127 3.29 -8.88 41.49
C LYS A 127 4.78 -9.17 41.77
N ALA A 128 5.46 -8.15 42.31
CA ALA A 128 6.57 -8.32 43.25
C ALA A 128 6.31 -7.46 44.51
N ASP A 129 5.37 -7.91 45.34
CA ASP A 129 5.41 -7.61 46.78
C ASP A 129 4.93 -8.84 47.56
N CYS A 130 5.90 -9.56 48.14
CA CYS A 130 5.77 -10.37 49.35
C CYS A 130 7.20 -10.74 49.78
N GLY A 131 7.85 -9.83 50.49
CA GLY A 131 9.05 -10.14 51.24
C GLY A 131 8.71 -11.01 52.46
N VAL A 132 9.65 -11.90 52.80
CA VAL A 132 9.74 -12.80 53.96
C VAL A 132 9.15 -14.21 53.79
N ARG A 133 10.03 -15.14 53.41
CA ARG A 133 10.35 -16.33 54.23
C ARG A 133 11.67 -16.98 53.79
N SER A 134 12.44 -17.36 54.80
CA SER A 134 13.84 -17.78 54.82
C SER A 134 14.15 -19.00 53.95
N VAL A 135 15.31 -18.98 53.28
CA VAL A 135 15.96 -20.18 52.76
C VAL A 135 17.23 -20.37 53.59
N GLU A 136 17.20 -21.31 54.52
CA GLU A 136 18.39 -21.83 55.20
C GLU A 136 19.19 -22.65 54.17
N GLU A 137 20.47 -22.32 54.00
CA GLU A 137 21.46 -23.13 53.29
C GLU A 137 21.71 -24.45 54.06
N PRO A 138 21.66 -25.63 53.42
CA PRO A 138 22.18 -26.84 54.03
C PRO A 138 23.71 -26.85 53.90
N MET A 139 24.41 -26.72 55.03
CA MET A 139 25.85 -26.96 55.16
C MET A 139 26.19 -28.39 54.72
N GLU A 140 27.00 -28.54 53.67
CA GLU A 140 27.76 -29.77 53.47
C GLU A 140 29.03 -29.71 54.34
N ALA A 141 29.09 -30.59 55.34
CA ALA A 141 30.28 -30.84 56.13
C ALA A 141 31.17 -31.84 55.39
N GLU A 142 32.38 -31.44 55.00
CA GLU A 142 33.42 -32.38 54.58
C GLU A 142 34.30 -32.82 55.78
N PRO A 143 34.80 -34.07 55.78
CA PRO A 143 35.44 -34.68 56.94
C PRO A 143 36.95 -34.40 57.04
N VAL A 144 37.43 -34.54 58.27
CA VAL A 144 38.79 -34.35 58.78
C VAL A 144 39.84 -35.23 58.09
N LEU A 145 40.97 -34.62 57.71
CA LEU A 145 42.33 -35.15 57.93
C LEU A 145 43.28 -34.01 58.31
#